data_AF-A0A954EWZ4-F1
#
_entry.id   AF-A0A954EWZ4-F1
#
_cell.length_a   1.000
_cell.length_b   1.000
_cell.length_c   1.000
_cell.angle_alpha   90.00
_cell.angle_beta   90.00
_cell.angle_gamma   90.00
#
_symmetry.space_group_name_H-M   'P 1'
#
loop_
_entity.id
_entity.type
_entity.pdbx_description
1 polymer ?
#
loop_
_entity_poly.entity_id
_entity_poly.type
_entity_poly.pdbx_seq_one_letter_code
_entity_poly.pdbx_strand_id
1 'polypeptide(L)'
;MSSSTDQPFSNGGLGPFGMGLIGGVFLISGVAGLIYELIWFRMLANTFGTTGPAVAITTAGFMAGLGIGSQLMGRAIDRSRSPALIYALLEGSIALIAAIMGDGIRWVESAWGTWAGQDFSGGHDPVLLIGIFFLLVVPTALMGATLPVLAKAVVRKTGHLGRRFTWLYGMNTLGAACGAWATGFYLIPEWGIPKTTEIAIGLNLFAGFVVLVWALTSRVRLGDTSRDAAAPKTTDCTGQRSPIPRTILFAVFLTGFVGLACQYHWTRCLIFSFDRLKNTTYSFSAVLSVMLIALVLGTSLVYWFVDR
;
A
#
# COMPACT_ATOMS: atom_id res chain seq x y z
N MET A 1 -36.25 22.64 -38.91
CA MET A 1 -36.62 21.40 -38.19
C MET A 1 -35.97 20.22 -38.89
N SER A 2 -34.73 19.89 -38.53
CA SER A 2 -34.16 18.57 -38.78
C SER A 2 -33.43 18.15 -37.51
N SER A 3 -33.86 17.00 -37.02
CA SER A 3 -33.50 16.38 -35.75
C SER A 3 -31.99 16.19 -35.59
N SER A 4 -31.40 16.91 -34.64
CA SER A 4 -30.12 16.57 -34.04
C SER A 4 -30.28 15.23 -33.31
N THR A 5 -29.79 14.17 -33.94
CA THR A 5 -29.67 12.86 -33.33
C THR A 5 -28.63 12.95 -32.22
N ASP A 6 -29.10 12.80 -30.98
CA ASP A 6 -28.26 12.63 -29.79
C ASP A 6 -27.26 11.49 -30.03
N GLN A 7 -26.00 11.83 -30.24
CA GLN A 7 -24.93 10.85 -30.10
C GLN A 7 -24.78 10.55 -28.60
N PRO A 8 -24.93 9.29 -28.15
CA PRO A 8 -24.69 8.96 -26.77
C PRO A 8 -23.21 9.18 -26.50
N PHE A 9 -22.93 10.01 -25.49
CA PHE A 9 -21.59 10.27 -24.97
C PHE A 9 -20.78 8.96 -24.92
N SER A 10 -19.77 8.87 -25.79
CA SER A 10 -18.71 7.87 -25.72
C SER A 10 -18.05 7.96 -24.34
N ASN A 11 -18.51 7.08 -23.45
CA ASN A 11 -18.03 6.92 -22.09
C ASN A 11 -16.60 6.37 -22.12
N GLY A 12 -15.61 7.24 -22.38
CA GLY A 12 -14.18 6.90 -22.29
C GLY A 12 -13.68 6.64 -20.85
N GLY A 13 -14.57 6.32 -19.92
CA GLY A 13 -14.25 5.84 -18.58
C GLY A 13 -14.35 4.32 -18.51
N LEU A 14 -13.68 3.69 -17.53
CA LEU A 14 -13.90 2.27 -17.28
C LEU A 14 -15.39 2.00 -17.04
N GLY A 15 -15.93 1.00 -17.73
CA GLY A 15 -17.23 0.44 -17.38
C GLY A 15 -17.25 -0.10 -15.95
N PRO A 16 -18.44 -0.30 -15.37
CA PRO A 16 -18.59 -0.74 -13.98
C PRO A 16 -17.81 -2.02 -13.67
N PHE A 17 -17.74 -2.95 -14.61
CA PHE A 17 -16.96 -4.19 -14.50
C PHE A 17 -15.46 -3.94 -14.32
N GLY A 18 -14.88 -3.01 -15.09
CA GLY A 18 -13.46 -2.70 -14.98
C GLY A 18 -13.12 -2.02 -13.64
N MET A 19 -14.01 -1.14 -13.15
CA MET A 19 -13.80 -0.48 -11.87
C MET A 19 -13.85 -1.48 -10.70
N GLY A 20 -14.76 -2.46 -10.77
CA GLY A 20 -14.81 -3.57 -9.80
C GLY A 20 -13.54 -4.43 -9.84
N LEU A 21 -13.06 -4.80 -11.03
CA LEU A 21 -11.83 -5.58 -11.21
C LEU A 21 -10.62 -4.90 -10.56
N ILE A 22 -10.42 -3.61 -10.85
CA ILE A 22 -9.29 -2.85 -10.28
C ILE A 22 -9.46 -2.66 -8.77
N GLY A 23 -10.69 -2.44 -8.29
CA GLY A 23 -10.97 -2.43 -6.85
C GLY A 23 -10.53 -3.74 -6.19
N GLY A 24 -10.85 -4.88 -6.82
CA GLY A 24 -10.42 -6.21 -6.37
C GLY A 24 -8.89 -6.39 -6.38
N VAL A 25 -8.20 -5.95 -7.44
CA VAL A 25 -6.72 -5.94 -7.49
C VAL A 25 -6.15 -5.14 -6.33
N PHE A 26 -6.70 -3.96 -6.06
CA PHE A 26 -6.17 -3.08 -5.02
C PHE A 26 -6.46 -3.58 -3.60
N LEU A 27 -7.57 -4.29 -3.43
CA LEU A 27 -7.86 -5.07 -2.22
C LEU A 27 -6.83 -6.18 -2.04
N ILE A 28 -6.55 -6.98 -3.07
CA ILE A 28 -5.54 -8.05 -3.03
C ILE A 28 -4.14 -7.51 -2.69
N SER A 29 -3.75 -6.40 -3.32
CA SER A 29 -2.49 -5.71 -3.03
C SER A 29 -2.44 -5.19 -1.58
N GLY A 30 -3.57 -4.73 -1.04
CA GLY A 30 -3.70 -4.36 0.37
C GLY A 30 -3.54 -5.54 1.33
N VAL A 31 -4.16 -6.68 1.00
CA VAL A 31 -4.00 -7.94 1.77
C VAL A 31 -2.52 -8.34 1.80
N ALA A 32 -1.86 -8.39 0.64
CA ALA A 32 -0.45 -8.73 0.54
C ALA A 32 0.43 -7.76 1.33
N GLY A 33 0.11 -6.46 1.27
CA GLY A 33 0.88 -5.43 1.96
C GLY A 33 0.92 -5.60 3.47
N LEU A 34 -0.23 -5.91 4.08
CA LEU A 34 -0.30 -6.12 5.52
C LEU A 34 0.17 -7.52 5.94
N ILE A 35 0.12 -8.52 5.05
CA ILE A 35 0.84 -9.78 5.28
C ILE A 35 2.33 -9.48 5.46
N TYR A 36 2.95 -8.71 4.55
CA TYR A 36 4.36 -8.38 4.65
C TYR A 36 4.71 -7.58 5.90
N GLU A 37 3.92 -6.56 6.25
CA GLU A 37 4.18 -5.78 7.46
C GLU A 37 4.23 -6.68 8.71
N LEU A 38 3.31 -7.63 8.84
CA LEU A 38 3.27 -8.55 9.98
C LEU A 38 4.37 -9.62 9.93
N ILE A 39 4.73 -10.12 8.75
CA ILE A 39 5.84 -11.06 8.58
C ILE A 39 7.16 -10.39 8.97
N TRP A 40 7.44 -9.21 8.42
CA TRP A 40 8.69 -8.50 8.69
C TRP A 40 8.75 -8.05 10.16
N PHE A 41 7.63 -7.56 10.72
CA PHE A 41 7.53 -7.34 12.16
C PHE A 41 7.92 -8.59 12.97
N ARG A 42 7.38 -9.76 12.60
CA ARG A 42 7.63 -11.00 13.35
C ARG A 42 9.08 -11.48 13.20
N MET A 43 9.67 -11.36 12.01
CA MET A 43 11.10 -11.63 11.80
C MET A 43 11.96 -10.72 12.69
N LEU A 44 11.67 -9.42 12.70
CA LEU A 44 12.40 -8.43 13.50
C LEU A 44 12.19 -8.60 15.01
N ALA A 45 10.99 -8.96 15.44
CA ALA A 45 10.72 -9.26 16.85
C ALA A 45 11.52 -10.49 17.32
N ASN A 46 11.72 -11.48 16.45
CA ASN A 46 12.58 -12.63 16.71
C ASN A 46 14.06 -12.23 16.75
N THR A 47 14.51 -11.40 15.82
CA THR A 47 15.88 -10.85 15.80
C THR A 47 16.17 -10.04 17.06
N PHE A 48 15.33 -9.05 17.40
CA PHE A 48 15.60 -8.12 18.48
C PHE A 48 15.42 -8.71 19.88
N GLY A 49 14.77 -9.87 19.99
CA GLY A 49 14.33 -10.47 21.26
C GLY A 49 13.28 -9.62 22.01
N THR A 50 12.93 -8.45 21.50
CA THR A 50 12.01 -7.48 22.12
C THR A 50 11.07 -6.90 21.09
N THR A 51 9.84 -6.63 21.52
CA THR A 51 8.76 -6.18 20.62
C THR A 51 8.72 -4.68 20.39
N GLY A 52 9.19 -3.88 21.34
CA GLY A 52 9.12 -2.41 21.25
C GLY A 52 9.84 -1.88 20.02
N PRO A 53 11.15 -2.15 19.86
CA PRO A 53 11.91 -1.74 18.68
C PRO A 53 11.34 -2.32 17.39
N ALA A 54 10.89 -3.58 17.39
CA ALA A 54 10.32 -4.24 16.22
C ALA A 54 9.04 -3.54 15.71
N VAL A 55 8.08 -3.23 16.59
CA VAL A 55 6.86 -2.51 16.19
C VAL A 55 7.24 -1.12 15.67
N ALA A 56 8.05 -0.38 16.43
CA ALA A 56 8.39 1.00 16.09
C ALA A 56 9.10 1.11 14.74
N ILE A 57 10.13 0.28 14.51
CA ILE A 57 10.91 0.34 13.27
C ILE A 57 10.12 -0.14 12.07
N THR A 58 9.28 -1.17 12.24
CA THR A 58 8.44 -1.70 11.16
C THR A 58 7.42 -0.66 10.73
N THR A 59 6.64 -0.13 11.66
CA THR A 59 5.63 0.90 11.35
C THR A 59 6.28 2.18 10.80
N ALA A 60 7.40 2.62 11.37
CA ALA A 60 8.10 3.81 10.88
C ALA A 60 8.64 3.61 9.46
N GLY A 61 9.31 2.48 9.17
CA GLY A 61 9.84 2.16 7.84
C GLY A 61 8.73 1.98 6.81
N PHE A 62 7.60 1.36 7.20
CA PHE A 62 6.42 1.21 6.35
C PHE A 62 5.82 2.56 5.96
N MET A 63 5.56 3.42 6.94
CA MET A 63 4.96 4.73 6.71
C MET A 63 5.89 5.68 5.97
N ALA A 64 7.20 5.67 6.30
CA ALA A 64 8.21 6.45 5.60
C ALA A 64 8.32 6.03 4.13
N GLY A 65 8.44 4.74 3.84
CA GLY A 65 8.49 4.26 2.47
C GLY A 65 7.21 4.55 1.70
N LEU A 66 6.02 4.28 2.26
CA LEU A 66 4.75 4.62 1.61
C LEU A 66 4.68 6.11 1.20
N GLY A 67 5.09 7.00 2.11
CA GLY A 67 5.17 8.44 1.85
C GLY A 67 6.18 8.81 0.76
N ILE A 68 7.41 8.29 0.86
CA ILE A 68 8.48 8.55 -0.12
C ILE A 68 8.07 8.02 -1.51
N GLY A 69 7.61 6.78 -1.59
CA GLY A 69 7.18 6.12 -2.81
C GLY A 69 6.04 6.84 -3.51
N SER A 70 5.00 7.21 -2.76
CA SER A 70 3.84 7.93 -3.31
C SER A 70 4.22 9.32 -3.83
N GLN A 71 5.11 10.04 -3.13
CA GLN A 71 5.57 11.36 -3.55
C GLN A 71 6.47 11.30 -4.80
N LEU A 72 7.44 10.38 -4.82
CA LEU A 72 8.37 10.22 -5.94
C LEU A 72 7.60 9.78 -7.19
N MET A 73 6.74 8.76 -7.05
CA MET A 73 6.03 8.20 -8.19
C MET A 73 4.88 9.08 -8.66
N GLY A 74 4.22 9.81 -7.77
CA GLY A 74 3.16 10.76 -8.13
C GLY A 74 3.61 11.80 -9.16
N ARG A 75 4.87 12.26 -9.08
CA ARG A 75 5.45 13.19 -10.07
C ARG A 75 6.02 12.47 -11.30
N ALA A 76 6.67 11.32 -11.09
CA ALA A 76 7.34 10.59 -12.17
C ALA A 76 6.34 9.94 -13.15
N ILE A 77 5.19 9.45 -12.64
CA ILE A 77 4.24 8.69 -13.46
C ILE A 77 3.47 9.55 -14.46
N ASP A 78 3.36 10.87 -14.22
CA ASP A 78 2.63 11.77 -15.10
C ASP A 78 3.20 11.83 -16.53
N ARG A 79 4.49 11.50 -16.69
CA ARG A 79 5.19 11.45 -17.98
C ARG A 79 5.16 10.06 -18.64
N SER A 80 4.63 9.04 -17.97
CA SER A 80 4.70 7.66 -18.46
C SER A 80 3.61 7.33 -19.48
N ARG A 81 4.00 6.60 -20.54
CA ARG A 81 3.09 6.10 -21.58
C ARG A 81 2.47 4.72 -21.25
N SER A 82 2.96 4.03 -20.22
CA SER A 82 2.54 2.67 -19.87
C SER A 82 2.45 2.44 -18.35
N PRO A 83 1.53 3.14 -17.65
CA PRO A 83 1.39 3.02 -16.20
C PRO A 83 1.03 1.61 -15.73
N ALA A 84 0.27 0.83 -16.52
CA ALA A 84 -0.05 -0.55 -16.18
C ALA A 84 1.17 -1.49 -16.17
N LEU A 85 2.14 -1.29 -17.07
CA LEU A 85 3.39 -2.05 -17.05
C LEU A 85 4.22 -1.69 -15.83
N ILE A 86 4.30 -0.40 -15.49
CA ILE A 86 5.00 0.06 -14.28
C ILE A 86 4.36 -0.56 -13.03
N TYR A 87 3.02 -0.62 -12.97
CA TYR A 87 2.31 -1.28 -11.87
C TYR A 87 2.71 -2.76 -11.75
N ALA A 88 2.69 -3.51 -12.86
CA ALA A 88 3.09 -4.91 -12.87
C ALA A 88 4.57 -5.12 -12.46
N LEU A 89 5.46 -4.23 -12.89
CA LEU A 89 6.87 -4.24 -12.49
C LEU A 89 7.05 -3.93 -11.00
N LEU A 90 6.27 -2.98 -10.44
CA LEU A 90 6.28 -2.69 -9.01
C LEU A 90 5.84 -3.90 -8.20
N GLU A 91 4.70 -4.51 -8.55
CA GLU A 91 4.18 -5.71 -7.87
C GLU A 91 5.18 -6.88 -7.95
N GLY A 92 5.80 -7.10 -9.12
CA GLY A 92 6.85 -8.11 -9.29
C GLY A 92 8.13 -7.80 -8.50
N SER A 93 8.50 -6.52 -8.38
CA SER A 93 9.67 -6.11 -7.58
C SER A 93 9.43 -6.27 -6.09
N ILE A 94 8.21 -5.96 -5.61
CA ILE A 94 7.80 -6.20 -4.22
C ILE A 94 7.87 -7.69 -3.90
N ALA A 95 7.31 -8.54 -4.79
CA ALA A 95 7.38 -9.99 -4.66
C ALA A 95 8.82 -10.51 -4.59
N LEU A 96 9.70 -10.01 -5.45
CA LEU A 96 11.12 -10.39 -5.45
C LEU A 96 11.82 -9.98 -4.15
N ILE A 97 11.61 -8.75 -3.68
CA ILE A 97 12.22 -8.26 -2.43
C ILE A 97 11.69 -9.06 -1.24
N ALA A 98 10.39 -9.37 -1.21
CA ALA A 98 9.81 -10.18 -0.15
C ALA A 98 10.44 -11.56 -0.04
N ALA A 99 10.78 -12.19 -1.18
CA ALA A 99 11.44 -13.50 -1.21
C ALA A 99 12.84 -13.47 -0.57
N ILE A 100 13.59 -12.39 -0.75
CA ILE A 100 14.96 -12.23 -0.24
C ILE A 100 15.03 -11.45 1.09
N MET A 101 13.90 -11.01 1.64
CA MET A 101 13.89 -10.14 2.81
C MET A 101 14.52 -10.80 4.04
N GLY A 102 14.30 -12.11 4.22
CA GLY A 102 14.91 -12.86 5.31
C GLY A 102 16.44 -12.91 5.21
N ASP A 103 16.99 -13.02 4.00
CA ASP A 103 18.44 -12.91 3.75
C ASP A 103 18.93 -11.49 4.00
N GLY A 104 18.16 -10.48 3.61
CA GLY A 104 18.47 -9.07 3.86
C GLY A 104 18.61 -8.75 5.34
N ILE A 105 17.69 -9.24 6.17
CA ILE A 105 17.76 -9.08 7.64
C ILE A 105 19.02 -9.75 8.20
N ARG A 106 19.30 -11.00 7.82
CA ARG A 106 20.51 -11.73 8.25
C ARG A 106 21.80 -11.04 7.80
N TRP A 107 21.81 -10.47 6.59
CA TRP A 107 22.96 -9.75 6.07
C TRP A 107 23.24 -8.49 6.89
N VAL A 108 22.20 -7.71 7.24
CA VAL A 108 22.33 -6.54 8.11
C VAL A 108 22.84 -6.94 9.50
N GLU A 109 22.32 -8.02 10.08
CA GLU A 109 22.79 -8.57 11.36
C GLU A 109 24.26 -9.00 11.31
N SER A 110 24.68 -9.70 10.25
CA SER A 110 26.07 -10.14 10.09
C SER A 110 27.02 -8.97 9.87
N ALA A 111 26.65 -8.00 9.03
CA ALA A 111 27.42 -6.78 8.81
C ALA A 111 27.58 -5.99 10.13
N TRP A 112 26.51 -5.93 10.92
CA TRP A 112 26.53 -5.35 12.26
C TRP A 112 27.50 -6.08 13.20
N GLY A 113 27.40 -7.41 13.32
CA GLY A 113 28.27 -8.18 14.21
C GLY A 113 29.75 -8.02 13.88
N THR A 114 30.09 -7.96 12.58
CA THR A 114 31.48 -7.68 12.15
C THR A 114 31.95 -6.27 12.49
N TRP A 115 31.07 -5.27 12.44
CA TRP A 115 31.40 -3.88 12.78
C TRP A 115 31.51 -3.65 14.29
N ALA A 116 30.57 -4.19 15.07
CA ALA A 116 30.51 -3.99 16.51
C ALA A 116 31.57 -4.78 17.29
N GLY A 117 32.15 -5.83 16.67
CA GLY A 117 33.17 -6.68 17.31
C GLY A 117 32.64 -7.46 18.52
N GLN A 118 31.32 -7.57 18.66
CA GLN A 118 30.64 -8.27 19.75
C GLN A 118 29.48 -9.10 19.19
N ASP A 119 29.20 -10.22 19.85
CA ASP A 119 27.99 -10.99 19.56
C ASP A 119 26.75 -10.18 19.92
N PHE A 120 25.71 -10.31 19.09
CA PHE A 120 24.46 -9.56 19.19
C PHE A 120 23.82 -9.71 20.58
N SER A 121 23.84 -8.65 21.40
CA SER A 121 23.35 -8.66 22.79
C SER A 121 21.98 -7.98 22.99
N GLY A 122 21.25 -7.66 21.92
CA GLY A 122 19.86 -7.18 22.00
C GLY A 122 19.51 -5.97 21.11
N GLY A 123 18.21 -5.80 20.84
CA GLY A 123 17.67 -4.89 19.82
C GLY A 123 17.58 -3.39 20.14
N HIS A 124 18.52 -2.83 20.92
CA HIS A 124 18.54 -1.39 21.23
C HIS A 124 19.67 -0.62 20.54
N ASP A 125 20.48 -1.27 19.71
CA ASP A 125 21.54 -0.57 19.00
C ASP A 125 20.99 0.37 17.91
N PRO A 126 21.25 1.69 17.99
CA PRO A 126 20.72 2.65 17.03
C PRO A 126 21.21 2.43 15.60
N VAL A 127 22.44 1.96 15.39
CA VAL A 127 23.00 1.79 14.04
C VAL A 127 22.37 0.58 13.35
N LEU A 128 22.16 -0.52 14.07
CA LEU A 128 21.42 -1.67 13.56
C LEU A 128 19.98 -1.28 13.19
N LEU A 129 19.30 -0.52 14.07
CA LEU A 129 17.94 -0.04 13.82
C LEU A 129 17.88 0.85 12.58
N ILE A 130 18.87 1.72 12.36
CA ILE A 130 19.00 2.54 11.15
C ILE A 130 19.17 1.65 9.91
N GLY A 131 20.03 0.62 9.97
CA GLY A 131 20.21 -0.34 8.87
C GLY A 131 18.90 -1.05 8.49
N ILE A 132 18.16 -1.53 9.48
CA ILE A 132 16.87 -2.20 9.29
C ILE A 132 15.79 -1.24 8.80
N PHE A 133 15.78 0.01 9.29
CA PHE A 133 14.89 1.05 8.79
C PHE A 133 15.06 1.25 7.29
N PHE A 134 16.30 1.44 6.83
CA PHE A 134 16.56 1.62 5.40
C PHE A 134 16.26 0.36 4.58
N LEU A 135 16.52 -0.82 5.13
CA LEU A 135 16.13 -2.08 4.50
C LEU A 135 14.61 -2.16 4.26
N LEU A 136 13.81 -1.74 5.25
CA LEU A 136 12.34 -1.71 5.15
C LEU A 136 11.82 -0.64 4.20
N VAL A 137 12.46 0.54 4.15
CA VAL A 137 12.02 1.67 3.31
C VAL A 137 12.00 1.30 1.82
N VAL A 138 12.90 0.44 1.35
CA VAL A 138 12.99 0.06 -0.07
C VAL A 138 11.70 -0.62 -0.57
N PRO A 139 11.27 -1.78 -0.04
CA PRO A 139 10.04 -2.42 -0.50
C PRO A 139 8.81 -1.57 -0.22
N THR A 140 8.76 -0.85 0.91
CA THR A 140 7.58 -0.06 1.29
C THR A 140 7.45 1.21 0.43
N ALA A 141 8.56 1.74 -0.11
CA ALA A 141 8.52 2.76 -1.15
C ALA A 141 7.96 2.25 -2.48
N LEU A 142 8.27 1.00 -2.87
CA LEU A 142 7.62 0.40 -4.04
C LEU A 142 6.12 0.21 -3.81
N MET A 143 5.72 -0.20 -2.60
CA MET A 143 4.30 -0.29 -2.21
C MET A 143 3.62 1.07 -2.25
N GLY A 144 4.26 2.13 -1.76
CA GLY A 144 3.74 3.50 -1.82
C GLY A 144 3.56 4.04 -3.24
N ALA A 145 4.39 3.56 -4.17
CA ALA A 145 4.31 3.92 -5.57
C ALA A 145 3.11 3.27 -6.30
N THR A 146 2.56 2.16 -5.81
CA THR A 146 1.49 1.41 -6.49
C THR A 146 0.22 2.24 -6.72
N LEU A 147 -0.20 3.02 -5.73
CA LEU A 147 -1.43 3.80 -5.76
C LEU A 147 -1.43 4.91 -6.83
N PRO A 148 -0.47 5.85 -6.85
CA PRO A 148 -0.42 6.87 -7.90
C PRO A 148 -0.29 6.26 -9.30
N VAL A 149 0.40 5.12 -9.43
CA VAL A 149 0.53 4.42 -10.72
C VAL A 149 -0.78 3.83 -11.19
N LEU A 150 -1.49 3.11 -10.32
CA LEU A 150 -2.77 2.53 -10.68
C LEU A 150 -3.83 3.61 -10.92
N ALA A 151 -3.86 4.65 -10.09
CA ALA A 151 -4.75 5.80 -10.29
C ALA A 151 -4.53 6.42 -11.69
N LYS A 152 -3.27 6.57 -12.12
CA LYS A 152 -2.95 7.05 -13.48
C LYS A 152 -3.38 6.06 -14.57
N ALA A 153 -3.24 4.75 -14.34
CA ALA A 153 -3.66 3.73 -15.30
C ALA A 153 -5.18 3.71 -15.53
N VAL A 154 -5.96 4.12 -14.53
CA VAL A 154 -7.42 3.98 -14.48
C VAL A 154 -8.16 5.29 -14.73
N VAL A 155 -7.59 6.42 -14.33
CA VAL A 155 -8.24 7.74 -14.44
C VAL A 155 -7.70 8.49 -15.66
N ARG A 156 -8.44 8.40 -16.78
CA ARG A 156 -8.15 9.14 -18.02
C ARG A 156 -8.74 10.55 -18.09
N LYS A 157 -9.77 10.87 -17.29
CA LYS A 157 -10.41 12.21 -17.22
C LYS A 157 -10.40 12.74 -15.79
N THR A 158 -9.95 14.00 -15.62
CA THR A 158 -9.71 14.69 -14.34
C THR A 158 -10.96 14.86 -13.46
N GLY A 159 -12.16 14.95 -14.05
CA GLY A 159 -13.40 15.25 -13.31
C GLY A 159 -13.86 14.20 -12.29
N HIS A 160 -13.34 12.97 -12.34
CA HIS A 160 -13.70 11.89 -11.40
C HIS A 160 -12.50 11.36 -10.58
N LEU A 161 -11.37 12.08 -10.60
CA LEU A 161 -10.12 11.61 -10.00
C LEU A 161 -10.27 11.41 -8.49
N GLY A 162 -10.87 12.38 -7.77
CA GLY A 162 -11.06 12.30 -6.32
C GLY A 162 -11.88 11.08 -5.89
N ARG A 163 -13.12 10.93 -6.39
CA ARG A 163 -14.01 9.82 -6.02
C ARG A 163 -13.41 8.44 -6.34
N ARG A 164 -12.78 8.28 -7.51
CA ARG A 164 -12.16 7.01 -7.90
C ARG A 164 -10.91 6.71 -7.07
N PHE A 165 -10.11 7.73 -6.77
CA PHE A 165 -8.95 7.59 -5.89
C PHE A 165 -9.37 7.15 -4.49
N THR A 166 -10.36 7.82 -3.90
CA THR A 166 -10.89 7.48 -2.57
C THR A 166 -11.47 6.06 -2.55
N TRP A 167 -12.22 5.66 -3.59
CA TRP A 167 -12.75 4.30 -3.69
C TRP A 167 -11.64 3.24 -3.75
N LEU A 168 -10.60 3.46 -4.58
CA LEU A 168 -9.46 2.56 -4.67
C LEU A 168 -8.75 2.48 -3.30
N TYR A 169 -8.40 3.62 -2.71
CA TYR A 169 -7.77 3.66 -1.39
C TYR A 169 -8.61 2.94 -0.31
N GLY A 170 -9.94 3.08 -0.36
CA GLY A 170 -10.86 2.35 0.51
C GLY A 170 -10.79 0.83 0.33
N MET A 171 -10.79 0.33 -0.92
CA MET A 171 -10.62 -1.10 -1.22
C MET A 171 -9.26 -1.64 -0.74
N ASN A 172 -8.20 -0.87 -0.89
CA ASN A 172 -6.88 -1.23 -0.38
C ASN A 172 -6.84 -1.28 1.15
N THR A 173 -7.45 -0.30 1.82
CA THR A 173 -7.53 -0.27 3.29
C THR A 173 -8.38 -1.42 3.84
N LEU A 174 -9.46 -1.79 3.14
CA LEU A 174 -10.25 -2.97 3.48
C LEU A 174 -9.45 -4.26 3.32
N GLY A 175 -8.74 -4.40 2.19
CA GLY A 175 -7.82 -5.52 1.98
C GLY A 175 -6.72 -5.60 3.04
N ALA A 176 -6.14 -4.45 3.40
CA ALA A 176 -5.17 -4.32 4.48
C ALA A 176 -5.73 -4.82 5.82
N ALA A 177 -6.96 -4.43 6.19
CA ALA A 177 -7.63 -4.92 7.40
C ALA A 177 -7.80 -6.45 7.37
N CYS A 178 -8.27 -7.01 6.25
CA CYS A 178 -8.40 -8.45 6.07
C CYS A 178 -7.04 -9.17 6.15
N GLY A 179 -6.00 -8.60 5.53
CA GLY A 179 -4.64 -9.14 5.54
C GLY A 179 -4.04 -9.14 6.95
N ALA A 180 -4.16 -8.03 7.69
CA ALA A 180 -3.68 -7.93 9.07
C ALA A 180 -4.33 -8.98 9.97
N TRP A 181 -5.66 -9.13 9.86
CA TRP A 181 -6.41 -10.12 10.63
C TRP A 181 -6.02 -11.55 10.24
N ALA A 182 -6.09 -11.88 8.96
CA ALA A 182 -5.79 -13.22 8.46
C ALA A 182 -4.36 -13.63 8.82
N THR A 183 -3.39 -12.73 8.69
CA THR A 183 -1.98 -13.02 8.96
C THR A 183 -1.72 -13.34 10.43
N GLY A 184 -2.21 -12.49 11.33
CA GLY A 184 -1.98 -12.66 12.75
C GLY A 184 -2.76 -13.83 13.36
N PHE A 185 -3.99 -14.06 12.90
CA PHE A 185 -4.89 -15.04 13.53
C PHE A 185 -4.98 -16.39 12.80
N TYR A 186 -4.56 -16.47 11.53
CA TYR A 186 -4.72 -17.69 10.74
C TYR A 186 -3.45 -18.10 9.98
N LEU A 187 -2.93 -17.26 9.09
CA LEU A 187 -1.85 -17.66 8.17
C LEU A 187 -0.54 -17.99 8.89
N ILE A 188 -0.04 -17.10 9.76
CA ILE A 188 1.21 -17.39 10.46
C ILE A 188 1.04 -18.51 11.50
N PRO A 189 -0.03 -18.55 12.32
CA PRO A 189 -0.24 -19.65 13.26
C PRO A 189 -0.30 -21.03 12.60
N GLU A 190 -1.01 -21.17 11.47
CA GLU A 190 -1.24 -22.47 10.82
C GLU A 190 -0.13 -22.85 9.83
N TRP A 191 0.36 -21.89 9.04
CA TRP A 191 1.25 -22.17 7.90
C TRP A 191 2.67 -21.64 8.10
N GLY A 192 2.91 -20.85 9.14
CA GLY A 192 4.20 -20.28 9.46
C GLY A 192 4.62 -19.16 8.50
N ILE A 193 5.78 -18.56 8.76
CA ILE A 193 6.29 -17.42 8.01
C ILE A 193 6.60 -17.75 6.53
N PRO A 194 7.27 -18.88 6.18
CA PRO A 194 7.65 -19.15 4.79
C PRO A 194 6.45 -19.25 3.86
N LYS A 195 5.47 -20.11 4.19
CA LYS A 195 4.25 -20.28 3.37
C LYS A 195 3.41 -19.01 3.30
N THR A 196 3.33 -18.26 4.41
CA THR A 196 2.60 -16.98 4.40
C THR A 196 3.29 -15.96 3.48
N THR A 197 4.62 -15.98 3.40
CA THR A 197 5.40 -15.15 2.45
C THR A 197 5.12 -15.57 1.01
N GLU A 198 5.12 -16.87 0.70
CA GLU A 198 4.81 -17.41 -0.63
C GLU A 198 3.41 -17.00 -1.10
N ILE A 199 2.42 -17.03 -0.19
CA ILE A 199 1.06 -16.59 -0.48
C ILE A 199 1.04 -15.10 -0.85
N ALA A 200 1.69 -14.25 -0.06
CA ALA A 200 1.74 -12.82 -0.36
C ALA A 200 2.43 -12.53 -1.70
N ILE A 201 3.53 -13.24 -2.00
CA ILE A 201 4.22 -13.18 -3.29
C ILE A 201 3.25 -13.53 -4.43
N GLY A 202 2.50 -14.63 -4.27
CA GLY A 202 1.48 -15.06 -5.22
C GLY A 202 0.40 -13.99 -5.43
N LEU A 203 -0.05 -13.32 -4.37
CA LEU A 203 -1.04 -12.24 -4.45
C LEU A 203 -0.51 -11.02 -5.22
N ASN A 204 0.73 -10.57 -4.99
CA ASN A 204 1.32 -9.47 -5.77
C ASN A 204 1.48 -9.83 -7.24
N LEU A 205 2.04 -11.01 -7.54
CA LEU A 205 2.21 -11.46 -8.93
C LEU A 205 0.87 -11.57 -9.65
N PHE A 206 -0.15 -12.09 -8.96
CA PHE A 206 -1.51 -12.14 -9.50
C PHE A 206 -2.09 -10.75 -9.75
N ALA A 207 -1.97 -9.82 -8.81
CA ALA A 207 -2.41 -8.43 -8.96
C ALA A 207 -1.73 -7.74 -10.17
N GLY A 208 -0.41 -7.87 -10.29
CA GLY A 208 0.36 -7.33 -11.41
C GLY A 208 -0.04 -7.95 -12.75
N PHE A 209 -0.22 -9.27 -12.79
CA PHE A 209 -0.66 -10.00 -13.99
C PHE A 209 -2.06 -9.56 -14.45
N VAL A 210 -3.03 -9.46 -13.54
CA VAL A 210 -4.40 -9.02 -13.87
C VAL A 210 -4.40 -7.62 -14.49
N VAL A 211 -3.64 -6.67 -13.91
CA VAL A 211 -3.54 -5.31 -14.45
C VAL A 211 -2.86 -5.29 -15.82
N LEU A 212 -1.82 -6.10 -16.01
CA LEU A 212 -1.13 -6.22 -17.29
C LEU A 212 -2.06 -6.77 -18.38
N VAL A 213 -2.76 -7.88 -18.11
CA VAL A 213 -3.72 -8.49 -19.04
C VAL A 213 -4.87 -7.52 -19.35
N TRP A 214 -5.40 -6.84 -18.33
CA TRP A 214 -6.43 -5.82 -18.52
C TRP A 214 -5.94 -4.69 -19.44
N ALA A 215 -4.70 -4.23 -19.27
CA ALA A 215 -4.15 -3.17 -20.10
C ALA A 215 -3.91 -3.60 -21.56
N LEU A 216 -3.43 -4.84 -21.77
CA LEU A 216 -3.21 -5.40 -23.11
C LEU A 216 -4.53 -5.57 -23.87
N THR A 217 -5.54 -6.17 -23.22
CA THR A 217 -6.86 -6.36 -23.82
C THR A 217 -7.60 -5.05 -24.09
N SER A 218 -7.43 -4.05 -23.22
CA SER A 218 -8.01 -2.72 -23.41
C SER A 218 -7.34 -1.92 -24.54
N ARG A 219 -6.05 -2.14 -24.81
CA ARG A 219 -5.33 -1.54 -25.95
C ARG A 219 -5.79 -2.13 -27.28
N VAL A 220 -6.00 -3.44 -27.34
CA VAL A 220 -6.54 -4.12 -28.54
C VAL A 220 -7.93 -3.56 -28.90
N ARG A 221 -8.82 -3.39 -27.91
CA ARG A 221 -10.17 -2.81 -28.13
C ARG A 221 -10.17 -1.36 -28.63
N LEU A 222 -9.16 -0.57 -28.25
CA LEU A 222 -9.02 0.83 -28.68
C LEU A 222 -8.24 0.97 -30.00
N GLY A 223 -7.40 -0.01 -30.34
CA GLY A 223 -6.68 -0.08 -31.62
C GLY A 223 -7.61 -0.19 -32.83
N ASP A 224 -8.78 -0.83 -32.66
CA ASP A 224 -9.82 -0.92 -33.70
C ASP A 224 -10.67 0.36 -33.86
N THR A 225 -10.64 1.28 -32.90
CA THR A 225 -11.44 2.54 -32.94
C THR A 225 -10.61 3.80 -33.22
N SER A 226 -9.28 3.69 -33.30
CA SER A 226 -8.38 4.86 -33.33
C SER A 226 -7.77 5.19 -34.69
N ARG A 227 -8.28 4.65 -35.81
CA ARG A 227 -7.79 5.02 -37.15
C ARG A 227 -8.37 6.34 -37.70
N ASP A 228 -9.48 6.85 -37.16
CA ASP A 228 -10.20 8.00 -37.77
C ASP A 228 -10.47 9.22 -36.88
N ALA A 229 -9.97 9.30 -35.64
CA ALA A 229 -10.20 10.47 -34.79
C ALA A 229 -8.90 11.23 -34.52
N ALA A 230 -8.63 12.23 -35.38
CA ALA A 230 -7.67 13.28 -35.11
C ALA A 230 -7.90 13.84 -33.69
N ALA A 231 -6.86 13.76 -32.86
CA ALA A 231 -6.89 14.20 -31.47
C ALA A 231 -7.39 15.65 -31.37
N PRO A 232 -8.47 15.95 -30.64
CA PRO A 232 -8.81 17.32 -30.31
C PRO A 232 -7.68 17.88 -29.47
N LYS A 233 -7.08 18.98 -29.92
CA LYS A 233 -6.14 19.80 -29.14
C LYS A 233 -6.81 20.08 -27.80
N THR A 234 -6.22 19.55 -26.73
CA THR A 234 -6.63 19.82 -25.35
C THR A 234 -6.49 21.32 -25.11
N THR A 235 -7.63 22.01 -25.03
CA THR A 235 -7.71 23.35 -24.46
C THR A 235 -7.10 23.28 -23.07
N ASP A 236 -6.02 24.03 -22.85
CA ASP A 236 -5.41 24.24 -21.56
C ASP A 236 -6.42 24.87 -20.61
N CYS A 237 -7.15 24.04 -19.86
CA CYS A 237 -7.73 24.46 -18.61
C CYS A 237 -6.62 24.35 -17.55
N THR A 238 -5.75 25.36 -17.51
CA THR A 238 -4.91 25.70 -16.36
C THR A 238 -5.82 26.09 -15.20
N GLY A 239 -6.53 25.11 -14.64
CA GLY A 239 -7.23 25.23 -13.37
C GLY A 239 -6.15 25.40 -12.32
N GLN A 240 -5.96 26.65 -11.90
CA GLN A 240 -5.05 27.07 -10.85
C GLN A 240 -5.38 26.24 -9.60
N ARG A 241 -4.61 25.18 -9.33
CA ARG A 241 -4.71 24.44 -8.07
C ARG A 241 -4.31 25.41 -6.98
N SER A 242 -5.28 25.89 -6.21
CA SER A 242 -4.97 26.67 -5.01
C SER A 242 -4.06 25.82 -4.11
N PRO A 243 -2.95 26.38 -3.62
CA PRO A 243 -2.06 25.63 -2.75
C PRO A 243 -2.83 25.20 -1.50
N ILE A 244 -2.72 23.92 -1.15
CA ILE A 244 -3.29 23.40 0.11
C ILE A 244 -2.63 24.19 1.25
N PRO A 245 -3.39 24.80 2.16
CA PRO A 245 -2.83 25.60 3.23
C PRO A 245 -1.98 24.73 4.16
N ARG A 246 -0.81 25.25 4.56
CA ARG A 246 0.16 24.52 5.40
C ARG A 246 -0.43 24.03 6.72
N THR A 247 -1.45 24.72 7.23
CA THR A 247 -2.19 24.34 8.44
C THR A 247 -2.94 23.02 8.27
N ILE A 248 -3.56 22.78 7.12
CA ILE A 248 -4.23 21.49 6.83
C ILE A 248 -3.19 20.38 6.72
N LEU A 249 -2.07 20.63 6.04
CA LEU A 249 -0.97 19.65 5.96
C LEU A 249 -0.42 19.30 7.34
N PHE A 250 -0.22 20.30 8.20
CA PHE A 250 0.23 20.10 9.58
C PHE A 250 -0.81 19.33 10.42
N ALA A 251 -2.09 19.66 10.29
CA ALA A 251 -3.16 18.94 10.99
C ALA A 251 -3.21 17.46 10.57
N VAL A 252 -3.15 17.16 9.27
CA VAL A 252 -3.13 15.77 8.75
C VAL A 252 -1.87 15.02 9.20
N PHE A 253 -0.71 15.69 9.22
CA PHE A 253 0.51 15.10 9.75
C PHE A 253 0.37 14.77 11.24
N LEU A 254 -0.14 15.71 12.04
CA LEU A 254 -0.28 15.54 13.48
C LEU A 254 -1.28 14.44 13.83
N THR A 255 -2.42 14.36 13.13
CA THR A 255 -3.39 13.28 13.35
C THR A 255 -2.82 11.91 12.98
N GLY A 256 -2.08 11.81 11.88
CA GLY A 256 -1.35 10.59 11.51
C GLY A 256 -0.30 10.20 12.56
N PHE A 257 0.51 11.16 13.01
CA PHE A 257 1.53 10.94 14.03
C PHE A 257 0.93 10.44 15.35
N VAL A 258 -0.13 11.10 15.83
CA VAL A 258 -0.85 10.68 17.05
C VAL A 258 -1.49 9.31 16.86
N GLY A 259 -2.05 9.02 15.68
CA GLY A 259 -2.62 7.71 15.35
C GLY A 259 -1.58 6.58 15.46
N LEU A 260 -0.40 6.76 14.86
CA LEU A 260 0.70 5.80 14.93
C LEU A 260 1.27 5.66 16.36
N ALA A 261 1.39 6.77 17.10
CA ALA A 261 1.81 6.73 18.50
C ALA A 261 0.81 5.97 19.38
N CYS A 262 -0.50 6.17 19.15
CA CYS A 262 -1.57 5.44 19.82
C CYS A 262 -1.52 3.94 19.48
N GLN A 263 -1.33 3.59 18.20
CA GLN A 263 -1.15 2.21 17.76
C GLN A 263 0.02 1.52 18.48
N TYR A 264 1.17 2.19 18.56
CA TYR A 264 2.33 1.68 19.29
C TYR A 264 2.02 1.49 20.78
N HIS A 265 1.43 2.50 21.41
CA HIS A 265 1.09 2.47 22.83
C HIS A 265 0.10 1.34 23.16
N TRP A 266 -0.98 1.19 22.40
CA TRP A 266 -1.96 0.11 22.59
C TRP A 266 -1.37 -1.26 22.36
N THR A 267 -0.52 -1.43 21.34
CA THR A 267 0.17 -2.70 21.11
C THR A 267 1.00 -3.09 22.33
N ARG A 268 1.70 -2.13 22.95
CA ARG A 268 2.48 -2.37 24.17
C ARG A 268 1.59 -2.69 25.37
N CYS A 269 0.52 -1.92 25.59
CA CYS A 269 -0.42 -2.19 26.68
C CYS A 269 -1.02 -3.60 26.56
N LEU A 270 -1.45 -4.02 25.37
CA LEU A 270 -2.01 -5.37 25.17
C LEU A 270 -1.01 -6.49 25.44
N ILE A 271 0.26 -6.31 25.04
CA ILE A 271 1.32 -7.29 25.31
C ILE A 271 1.55 -7.46 26.82
N PHE A 272 1.47 -6.38 27.60
CA PHE A 272 1.66 -6.42 29.06
C PHE A 272 0.41 -6.84 29.84
N SER A 273 -0.79 -6.49 29.37
CA SER A 273 -2.04 -6.75 30.10
C SER A 273 -2.55 -8.18 29.94
N PHE A 274 -2.26 -8.84 28.83
CA PHE A 274 -2.77 -10.18 28.56
C PHE A 274 -1.65 -11.23 28.60
N ASP A 275 -1.50 -11.88 29.75
CA ASP A 275 -0.46 -12.90 29.98
C ASP A 275 -0.63 -14.15 29.08
N ARG A 276 -1.83 -14.36 28.50
CA ARG A 276 -2.11 -15.39 27.46
C ARG A 276 -1.78 -14.94 26.03
N LEU A 277 -1.57 -13.64 25.78
CA LEU A 277 -1.20 -13.04 24.49
C LEU A 277 0.30 -12.73 24.40
N LYS A 278 1.16 -13.45 25.16
CA LYS A 278 2.64 -13.36 25.05
C LYS A 278 3.17 -13.55 23.63
N ASN A 279 2.36 -14.11 22.73
CA ASN A 279 2.61 -14.09 21.29
C ASN A 279 2.37 -12.68 20.71
N THR A 280 3.49 -11.98 20.59
CA THR A 280 3.69 -10.60 20.15
C THR A 280 3.00 -10.25 18.82
N THR A 281 2.84 -11.23 17.94
CA THR A 281 2.15 -11.09 16.64
C THR A 281 0.65 -10.84 16.80
N TYR A 282 -0.03 -11.48 17.75
CA TYR A 282 -1.48 -11.32 17.91
C TYR A 282 -1.87 -9.92 18.40
N SER A 283 -1.11 -9.35 19.34
CA SER A 283 -1.40 -8.01 19.85
C SER A 283 -1.23 -6.95 18.76
N PHE A 284 -0.14 -7.03 18.00
CA PHE A 284 0.10 -6.09 16.89
C PHE A 284 -0.94 -6.25 15.78
N SER A 285 -1.25 -7.49 15.38
CA SER A 285 -2.26 -7.76 14.36
C SER A 285 -3.66 -7.32 14.78
N ALA A 286 -4.03 -7.50 16.05
CA ALA A 286 -5.32 -7.07 16.59
C ALA A 286 -5.48 -5.56 16.50
N VAL A 287 -4.49 -4.80 17.00
CA VAL A 287 -4.53 -3.33 16.98
C VAL A 287 -4.59 -2.81 15.55
N LEU A 288 -3.73 -3.33 14.66
CA LEU A 288 -3.75 -2.98 13.24
C LEU A 288 -5.11 -3.25 12.59
N SER A 289 -5.67 -4.44 12.81
CA SER A 289 -6.97 -4.83 12.22
C SER A 289 -8.08 -3.90 12.68
N VAL A 290 -8.16 -3.65 14.00
CA VAL A 290 -9.18 -2.76 14.58
C VAL A 290 -9.02 -1.33 14.05
N MET A 291 -7.79 -0.82 13.97
CA MET A 291 -7.53 0.53 13.47
C MET A 291 -7.91 0.68 11.99
N LEU A 292 -7.57 -0.29 11.15
CA LEU A 292 -7.92 -0.27 9.73
C LEU A 292 -9.42 -0.42 9.49
N ILE A 293 -10.11 -1.30 10.24
CA ILE A 293 -11.57 -1.42 10.20
C ILE A 293 -12.22 -0.10 10.62
N ALA A 294 -11.74 0.54 11.69
CA ALA A 294 -12.24 1.83 12.15
C ALA A 294 -12.04 2.94 11.09
N LEU A 295 -10.92 2.94 10.37
CA LEU A 295 -10.67 3.86 9.26
C LEU A 295 -11.65 3.67 8.10
N VAL A 296 -11.93 2.42 7.72
CA VAL A 296 -12.90 2.09 6.65
C VAL A 296 -14.32 2.50 7.05
N LEU A 297 -14.75 2.16 8.28
CA LEU A 297 -16.06 2.51 8.79
C LEU A 297 -16.22 4.03 8.97
N GLY A 298 -15.21 4.70 9.51
CA GLY A 298 -15.20 6.16 9.69
C GLY A 298 -15.31 6.90 8.36
N THR A 299 -14.57 6.46 7.34
CA THR A 299 -14.65 7.03 5.99
C THR A 299 -16.04 6.85 5.39
N SER A 300 -16.64 5.66 5.56
CA SER A 300 -17.98 5.35 5.06
C SER A 300 -19.07 6.18 5.75
N LEU A 301 -18.93 6.39 7.06
CA LEU A 301 -19.87 7.19 7.86
C LEU A 301 -19.82 8.67 7.47
N VAL A 302 -18.62 9.24 7.31
CA VAL A 302 -18.45 10.64 6.87
C VAL A 302 -19.04 10.83 5.48
N TYR A 303 -18.80 9.89 4.56
CA TYR A 303 -19.40 9.94 3.22
C TYR A 303 -20.93 10.04 3.28
N TRP A 304 -21.55 9.25 4.16
CA TRP A 304 -23.01 9.27 4.34
C TRP A 304 -23.55 10.57 4.95
N PHE A 305 -22.80 11.22 5.84
CA PHE A 305 -23.21 12.49 6.46
C PHE A 305 -22.98 13.72 5.57
N VAL A 306 -21.94 13.71 4.73
CA VAL A 306 -21.56 14.87 3.89
C VAL A 306 -22.34 14.91 2.57
N ASP A 307 -22.76 13.76 2.04
CA ASP A 307 -23.61 13.67 0.84
C ASP A 307 -25.12 13.89 1.13
N ARG A 308 -25.50 14.16 2.38
CA ARG A 308 -26.85 14.56 2.80
C ARG A 308 -26.95 16.08 2.96
#